data_AF-A0A6B3FAL0-F1
#
_entry.id   AF-A0A6B3FAL0-F1
#
_cell.length_a   1.000
_cell.length_b   1.000
_cell.length_c   1.000
_cell.angle_alpha   90.00
_cell.angle_beta   90.00
_cell.angle_gamma   90.00
#
_symmetry.space_group_name_H-M   'P 1'
#
loop_
_entity.id
_entity.type
_entity.pdbx_description
1 polymer ?
#
loop_
_entity_poly.entity_id
_entity_poly.type
_entity_poly.pdbx_seq_one_letter_code
_entity_poly.pdbx_strand_id
1 'polypeptide(L)'
;AAKAEDGAPCVTHIGPDGAGHFVKMVHNGIEYADMQLIGEAYQLLRDVAGYSPARIADVFRTWNTGRLDSYLIEITAEVLKHADPRTGKPFVDVVADAAEQKGTGRWTVQIAL
;
A
#
# COMPACT_ATOMS: atom_id res chain seq x y z
N ALA A 1 -10.84 -6.97 -17.51
CA ALA A 1 -10.04 -7.89 -16.67
C ALA A 1 -8.59 -7.39 -16.68
N ALA A 2 -7.86 -7.57 -15.57
CA ALA A 2 -6.45 -7.18 -15.48
C ALA A 2 -5.60 -7.98 -16.48
N LYS A 3 -4.60 -7.31 -17.06
CA LYS A 3 -3.63 -7.87 -17.99
C LYS A 3 -2.22 -7.48 -17.57
N ALA A 4 -1.26 -8.37 -17.75
CA ALA A 4 0.15 -8.09 -17.59
C ALA A 4 0.68 -7.22 -18.76
N GLU A 5 1.90 -6.72 -18.64
CA GLU A 5 2.54 -5.86 -19.66
C GLU A 5 2.66 -6.53 -21.03
N ASP A 6 2.83 -7.85 -21.05
CA ASP A 6 2.88 -8.67 -22.25
C ASP A 6 1.49 -8.97 -22.86
N GLY A 7 0.42 -8.42 -22.26
CA GLY A 7 -0.97 -8.60 -22.69
C GLY A 7 -1.63 -9.88 -22.19
N ALA A 8 -0.92 -10.75 -21.46
CA ALA A 8 -1.48 -11.96 -20.88
C ALA A 8 -2.53 -11.62 -19.81
N PRO A 9 -3.63 -12.38 -19.70
CA PRO A 9 -4.60 -12.15 -18.64
C PRO A 9 -3.99 -12.51 -17.27
N CYS A 10 -4.25 -11.71 -16.24
CA CYS A 10 -3.79 -11.98 -14.87
C CYS A 10 -4.61 -13.10 -14.20
N VAL A 11 -4.59 -14.29 -14.79
CA VAL A 11 -5.26 -15.50 -14.30
C VAL A 11 -4.46 -16.73 -14.71
N THR A 12 -4.35 -17.70 -13.81
CA THR A 12 -3.77 -19.00 -14.11
C THR A 12 -4.40 -20.07 -13.20
N HIS A 13 -4.30 -21.33 -13.61
CA HIS A 13 -4.70 -22.45 -12.76
C HIS A 13 -3.64 -22.67 -11.68
N ILE A 14 -3.98 -22.33 -10.43
CA ILE A 14 -3.04 -22.37 -9.31
C ILE A 14 -2.77 -23.80 -8.82
N GLY A 15 -3.81 -24.62 -8.66
CA GLY A 15 -3.69 -25.96 -8.08
C GLY A 15 -5.03 -26.50 -7.57
N PRO A 16 -5.04 -27.74 -7.04
CA PRO A 16 -6.24 -28.35 -6.49
C PRO A 16 -6.70 -27.68 -5.18
N ASP A 17 -7.88 -28.08 -4.72
CA ASP A 17 -8.43 -27.72 -3.41
C ASP A 17 -8.48 -26.19 -3.16
N GLY A 18 -7.90 -25.72 -2.05
CA GLY A 18 -7.88 -24.32 -1.64
C GLY A 18 -6.70 -23.51 -2.19
N ALA A 19 -5.93 -24.00 -3.16
CA ALA A 19 -4.68 -23.38 -3.58
C ALA A 19 -4.85 -21.91 -4.03
N GLY A 20 -5.91 -21.58 -4.75
CA GLY A 20 -6.23 -20.20 -5.12
C GLY A 20 -6.52 -19.28 -3.93
N HIS A 21 -7.26 -19.78 -2.92
CA HIS A 21 -7.50 -19.05 -1.69
C HIS A 21 -6.22 -18.84 -0.88
N PHE A 22 -5.33 -19.83 -0.87
CA PHE A 22 -4.04 -19.74 -0.20
C PHE A 22 -3.15 -18.66 -0.83
N VAL A 23 -3.03 -18.64 -2.17
CA VAL A 23 -2.29 -17.58 -2.88
C VAL A 23 -2.88 -16.21 -2.57
N LYS A 24 -4.21 -16.08 -2.50
CA LYS A 24 -4.85 -14.80 -2.15
C LYS A 24 -4.57 -14.38 -0.70
N MET A 25 -4.55 -15.32 0.24
CA MET A 25 -4.19 -15.06 1.64
C MET A 25 -2.76 -14.52 1.72
N VAL A 26 -1.79 -15.17 1.06
CA VAL A 26 -0.39 -14.71 1.01
C VAL A 26 -0.27 -13.35 0.34
N HIS A 27 -0.99 -13.10 -0.77
CA HIS A 27 -1.04 -11.79 -1.41
C HIS A 27 -1.48 -10.68 -0.43
N ASN A 28 -2.52 -10.92 0.39
CA ASN A 28 -2.89 -9.95 1.42
C ASN A 28 -1.82 -9.81 2.51
N GLY A 29 -1.07 -10.86 2.83
CA GLY A 29 0.07 -10.75 3.73
C GLY A 29 1.18 -9.84 3.17
N ILE A 30 1.50 -9.99 1.88
CA ILE A 30 2.49 -9.13 1.19
C ILE A 30 2.00 -7.67 1.15
N GLU A 31 0.72 -7.45 0.80
CA GLU A 31 0.11 -6.12 0.77
C GLU A 31 0.23 -5.40 2.12
N TYR A 32 -0.01 -6.11 3.23
CA TYR A 32 0.12 -5.52 4.58
C TYR A 32 1.56 -5.11 4.89
N ALA A 33 2.54 -5.93 4.48
CA ALA A 33 3.96 -5.61 4.67
C ALA A 33 4.37 -4.39 3.83
N ASP A 34 3.94 -4.32 2.56
CA ASP A 34 4.24 -3.18 1.68
C ASP A 34 3.64 -1.88 2.22
N MET A 35 2.36 -1.90 2.65
CA MET A 35 1.70 -0.75 3.26
C MET A 35 2.42 -0.29 4.53
N GLN A 36 2.88 -1.22 5.37
CA GLN A 36 3.63 -0.89 6.59
C GLN A 36 4.98 -0.25 6.27
N LEU A 37 5.74 -0.80 5.32
CA LEU A 37 7.02 -0.23 4.88
C LEU A 37 6.87 1.17 4.29
N ILE A 38 5.81 1.39 3.51
CA ILE A 38 5.45 2.72 3.00
C ILE A 38 5.12 3.68 4.15
N GLY A 39 4.35 3.22 5.15
CA GLY A 39 4.03 3.98 6.35
C GLY A 39 5.27 4.40 7.14
N GLU A 40 6.22 3.49 7.31
CA GLU A 40 7.51 3.77 7.98
C GLU A 40 8.34 4.79 7.19
N ALA A 41 8.41 4.66 5.87
CA ALA A 41 9.10 5.64 5.02
C ALA A 41 8.45 7.03 5.11
N TYR A 42 7.12 7.09 5.10
CA TYR A 42 6.37 8.33 5.36
C TYR A 42 6.74 8.92 6.72
N GLN A 43 6.74 8.12 7.79
CA GLN A 43 7.03 8.59 9.13
C GLN A 43 8.46 9.11 9.28
N LEU A 44 9.45 8.45 8.68
CA LEU A 44 10.83 8.96 8.66
C LEU A 44 10.94 10.32 7.95
N LEU A 45 10.26 10.49 6.82
CA LEU A 45 10.26 11.77 6.10
C LEU A 45 9.52 12.86 6.88
N ARG A 46 8.46 12.49 7.60
CA ARG A 46 7.63 13.40 8.39
C ARG A 46 8.36 13.87 9.64
N ASP A 47 8.82 12.93 10.46
CA ASP A 47 9.26 13.20 11.82
C ASP A 47 10.77 13.49 11.89
N VAL A 48 11.57 12.80 11.07
CA VAL A 48 13.04 12.98 11.06
C VAL A 48 13.46 14.07 10.10
N ALA A 49 12.94 14.06 8.87
CA ALA A 49 13.28 15.07 7.86
C ALA A 49 12.41 16.35 7.93
N GLY A 50 11.33 16.33 8.71
CA GLY A 50 10.45 17.50 8.92
C GLY A 50 9.63 17.88 7.69
N TYR A 51 9.39 16.97 6.75
CA TYR A 51 8.69 17.28 5.51
C TYR A 51 7.18 17.42 5.73
N SER A 52 6.55 18.31 4.95
CA SER A 52 5.09 18.40 4.90
C SER A 52 4.50 17.25 4.07
N PRO A 53 3.24 16.82 4.29
CA PRO A 53 2.63 15.76 3.49
C PRO A 53 2.65 16.07 1.99
N ALA A 54 2.43 17.34 1.62
CA ALA A 54 2.49 17.77 0.23
C ALA A 54 3.88 17.64 -0.41
N ARG A 55 4.97 17.81 0.37
CA ARG A 55 6.36 17.57 -0.09
C ARG A 55 6.66 16.08 -0.15
N ILE A 56 6.18 15.31 0.82
CA ILE A 56 6.34 13.85 0.82
C ILE A 56 5.61 13.24 -0.38
N ALA A 57 4.43 13.74 -0.75
CA ALA A 57 3.73 13.35 -1.96
C ALA A 57 4.62 13.49 -3.22
N ASP A 58 5.37 14.59 -3.34
CA ASP A 58 6.25 14.82 -4.48
C ASP A 58 7.46 13.85 -4.49
N VAL A 59 7.94 13.43 -3.30
CA VAL A 59 8.95 12.35 -3.16
C VAL A 59 8.38 11.01 -3.64
N PHE A 60 7.18 10.63 -3.19
CA PHE A 60 6.53 9.38 -3.62
C PHE A 60 6.21 9.39 -5.12
N ARG A 61 5.78 10.52 -5.71
CA ARG A 61 5.65 10.64 -7.17
C ARG A 61 6.97 10.40 -7.91
N THR A 62 8.08 10.90 -7.35
CA THR A 62 9.40 10.67 -7.93
C THR A 62 9.82 9.19 -7.81
N TRP A 63 9.49 8.53 -6.71
CA TRP A 63 9.74 7.09 -6.56
C TRP A 63 8.90 6.25 -7.53
N ASN A 64 7.68 6.68 -7.83
CA ASN A 64 6.78 6.00 -8.74
C ASN A 64 7.20 6.07 -10.22
N THR A 65 8.21 6.87 -10.59
CA THR A 65 8.78 6.85 -11.94
C THR A 65 10.04 5.98 -12.04
N GLY A 66 10.44 5.36 -10.93
CA GLY A 66 11.64 4.55 -10.83
C GLY A 66 11.35 3.12 -10.42
N ARG A 67 12.27 2.54 -9.64
CA ARG A 67 12.20 1.12 -9.22
C ARG A 67 11.03 0.77 -8.31
N LEU A 68 10.35 1.78 -7.75
CA LEU A 68 9.22 1.61 -6.85
C LEU A 68 7.89 1.90 -7.55
N ASP A 69 7.87 2.01 -8.89
CA ASP A 69 6.63 2.14 -9.67
C ASP A 69 5.66 1.02 -9.30
N SER A 70 4.58 1.40 -8.63
CA SER A 70 3.58 0.47 -8.12
C SER A 70 2.31 1.21 -7.71
N TYR A 71 1.19 0.49 -7.74
CA TYR A 71 -0.10 1.03 -7.36
C TYR A 71 -0.11 1.63 -5.93
N LEU A 72 0.53 0.98 -4.96
CA LEU A 72 0.56 1.47 -3.57
C LEU A 72 1.37 2.77 -3.43
N ILE A 73 2.45 2.95 -4.19
CA ILE A 73 3.25 4.18 -4.19
C ILE A 73 2.48 5.32 -4.87
N GLU A 74 1.82 5.04 -5.99
CA GLU A 74 0.95 6.00 -6.69
C GLU A 74 -0.15 6.54 -5.77
N ILE A 75 -0.97 5.66 -5.18
CA ILE A 75 -2.07 6.11 -4.31
C ILE A 75 -1.56 6.81 -3.05
N THR A 76 -0.37 6.45 -2.55
CA THR A 76 0.24 7.14 -1.40
C THR A 76 0.52 8.60 -1.75
N ALA A 77 1.08 8.87 -2.94
CA ALA A 77 1.30 10.24 -3.39
C ALA A 77 -0.01 11.04 -3.52
N GLU A 78 -1.07 10.41 -4.01
CA GLU A 78 -2.37 11.06 -4.17
C GLU A 78 -3.06 11.34 -2.82
N VAL A 79 -3.04 10.37 -1.90
CA VAL A 79 -3.57 10.54 -0.53
C VAL A 79 -2.84 11.67 0.20
N LEU A 80 -1.51 11.75 0.09
CA LEU A 80 -0.73 12.79 0.74
C LEU A 80 -0.92 14.19 0.16
N LYS A 81 -1.40 14.29 -1.10
CA LYS A 81 -1.76 15.57 -1.72
C LYS A 81 -3.19 16.00 -1.39
N HIS A 82 -4.03 15.07 -0.93
CA HIS A 82 -5.42 15.35 -0.61
C HIS A 82 -5.54 16.21 0.66
N ALA A 83 -6.37 17.26 0.59
CA ALA A 83 -6.73 18.09 1.73
C ALA A 83 -8.14 17.75 2.19
N ASP A 84 -8.37 17.70 3.49
CA ASP A 84 -9.70 17.56 4.06
C ASP A 84 -10.52 18.84 3.78
N PRO A 85 -11.66 18.75 3.08
CA PRO A 85 -12.45 19.93 2.71
C PRO A 85 -13.08 20.64 3.92
N ARG A 86 -13.18 19.97 5.08
CA ARG A 86 -13.80 20.55 6.28
C ARG A 86 -12.82 21.40 7.09
N THR A 87 -11.58 20.95 7.23
CA THR A 87 -10.55 21.61 8.05
C THR A 87 -9.51 22.37 7.24
N GLY A 88 -9.38 22.07 5.95
CA GLY A 88 -8.32 22.60 5.07
C GLY A 88 -6.93 22.02 5.37
N LYS A 89 -6.81 21.08 6.31
CA LYS A 89 -5.55 20.40 6.65
C LYS A 89 -5.27 19.26 5.67
N PRO A 90 -4.02 18.78 5.57
CA PRO A 90 -3.74 17.53 4.87
C PRO A 90 -4.63 16.41 5.42
N PHE A 91 -5.27 15.65 4.54
CA PHE A 91 -6.23 14.62 4.95
C PHE A 91 -5.59 13.57 5.86
N VAL A 92 -4.35 13.18 5.57
CA VAL A 92 -3.57 12.24 6.40
C VAL A 92 -3.41 12.70 7.86
N ASP A 93 -3.40 14.01 8.12
CA ASP A 93 -3.24 14.56 9.47
C ASP A 93 -4.56 14.57 10.28
N VAL A 94 -5.71 14.26 9.66
CA VAL A 94 -7.02 14.21 10.34
C VAL A 94 -7.62 12.81 10.45
N VAL A 95 -7.01 11.82 9.81
CA VAL A 95 -7.37 10.41 9.94
C VAL A 95 -6.91 9.89 11.31
N ALA A 96 -7.77 9.17 12.00
CA ALA A 96 -7.38 8.51 13.25
C ALA A 96 -6.39 7.38 12.94
N ASP A 97 -5.24 7.39 13.61
CA ASP A 97 -4.20 6.36 13.47
C ASP A 97 -4.59 5.08 14.23
N ALA A 98 -5.57 4.38 13.67
CA ALA A 98 -6.13 3.14 14.19
C ALA A 98 -6.41 2.19 13.02
N ALA A 99 -5.34 1.57 12.50
CA ALA A 99 -5.43 0.63 11.41
C ALA A 99 -6.26 -0.61 11.80
N GLU A 100 -7.29 -0.91 11.00
CA GLU A 100 -8.13 -2.11 11.14
C GLU A 100 -7.64 -3.22 10.21
N GLN A 101 -7.92 -4.47 10.55
CA GLN A 101 -7.66 -5.63 9.69
C GLN A 101 -8.86 -6.58 9.63
N LYS A 102 -9.06 -7.25 8.50
CA LYS A 102 -10.16 -8.22 8.30
C LYS A 102 -9.74 -9.69 8.47
N GLY A 103 -8.54 -9.94 9.00
CA GLY A 103 -8.07 -11.26 9.40
C GLY A 103 -7.19 -12.00 8.39
N THR A 104 -7.24 -11.68 7.10
CA THR A 104 -6.46 -12.40 6.07
C THR A 104 -4.95 -12.24 6.24
N GLY A 105 -4.47 -11.06 6.63
CA GLY A 105 -3.05 -10.85 6.96
C GLY A 105 -2.60 -11.67 8.18
N ARG A 106 -3.47 -11.80 9.19
CA ARG A 106 -3.20 -12.62 10.38
C ARG A 106 -3.08 -14.11 10.04
N TRP A 107 -3.92 -14.62 9.14
CA TRP A 107 -3.84 -16.03 8.70
C TRP A 107 -2.50 -16.34 8.02
N THR A 108 -1.97 -15.41 7.23
CA THR A 108 -0.63 -15.54 6.61
C THR A 108 0.47 -15.68 7.66
N VAL A 109 0.43 -14.91 8.74
CA VAL A 109 1.41 -15.03 9.82
C VAL A 109 1.23 -16.36 10.58
N GLN A 110 -0.01 -16.75 10.85
CA GLN A 110 -0.30 -17.99 11.58
C GLN A 110 0.17 -19.26 10.86
N ILE A 111 0.08 -19.30 9.53
CA ILE A 111 0.57 -20.46 8.76
C ILE A 111 2.10 -20.48 8.61
N ALA A 112 2.76 -19.34 8.80
CA ALA A 112 4.22 -19.25 8.71
C ALA A 112 4.93 -19.70 9.99
N LEU A 113 4.19 -19.80 11.11
CA LEU A 113 4.65 -20.26 12.43
C LEU A 113 4.54 -21.79 12.54
#